data_AF-A0AAN9WZ68-F1
#
_entry.id   AF-A0AAN9WZ68-F1
#
_cell.length_a   1.000
_cell.length_b   1.000
_cell.length_c   1.000
_cell.angle_alpha   90.00
_cell.angle_beta   90.00
_cell.angle_gamma   90.00
#
_symmetry.space_group_name_H-M   'P 1'
#
loop_
_entity.id
_entity.type
_entity.pdbx_description
1 polymer ?
#
loop_
_entity_poly.entity_id
_entity_poly.type
_entity_poly.pdbx_seq_one_letter_code
_entity_poly.pdbx_strand_id
1 'polypeptide(L)'
;MELEERSRLWFHDDVLDVLSKETGTKFIEGLTLKLPISNTKSLSTKAFMNMKKLRLLQLSGVELVGDFEYLSKDLRWLCWHGFPLAFIPTSFYQGNIVSIELENSKITMMWKEAQESPLHYQFYDAFK
;
A
#
# COMPACT_ATOMS: atom_id res chain seq x y z
N MET A 1 -13.18 -23.90 -9.25
CA MET A 1 -12.52 -23.24 -8.10
C MET A 1 -13.34 -22.02 -7.74
N GLU A 2 -14.01 -22.10 -6.59
CA GLU A 2 -14.71 -20.96 -5.98
C GLU A 2 -13.70 -19.83 -5.72
N LEU A 3 -14.15 -18.57 -5.79
CA LEU A 3 -13.30 -17.39 -5.56
C LEU A 3 -12.63 -17.43 -4.18
N GLU A 4 -13.25 -18.11 -3.23
CA GLU A 4 -12.87 -18.15 -1.82
C GLU A 4 -11.54 -18.87 -1.55
N GLU A 5 -11.13 -19.80 -2.43
CA GLU A 5 -9.91 -20.61 -2.28
C GLU A 5 -8.74 -20.13 -3.14
N ARG A 6 -8.93 -19.08 -3.96
CA ARG A 6 -7.90 -18.62 -4.89
C ARG A 6 -6.81 -17.83 -4.17
N SER A 7 -5.56 -18.23 -4.37
CA SER A 7 -4.41 -17.49 -3.85
C SER A 7 -4.02 -16.29 -4.69
N ARG A 8 -4.43 -16.23 -5.97
CA ARG A 8 -4.09 -15.15 -6.89
C ARG A 8 -5.32 -14.71 -7.67
N LEU A 9 -5.55 -13.41 -7.70
CA LEU A 9 -6.63 -12.78 -8.46
C LEU A 9 -6.06 -11.78 -9.46
N TRP A 10 -6.38 -11.97 -10.74
CA TRP A 10 -5.92 -11.11 -11.83
C TRP A 10 -6.98 -10.78 -12.87
N PHE A 11 -8.16 -11.42 -12.80
CA PHE A 11 -9.29 -11.05 -13.64
C PHE A 11 -9.96 -9.82 -13.04
N HIS A 12 -10.09 -8.76 -13.84
CA HIS A 12 -10.51 -7.46 -13.35
C HIS A 12 -11.88 -7.49 -12.64
N ASP A 13 -12.86 -8.21 -13.21
CA ASP A 13 -14.20 -8.35 -12.63
C ASP A 13 -14.17 -9.07 -11.28
N ASP A 14 -13.46 -10.20 -11.20
CA ASP A 14 -13.30 -10.97 -9.95
C ASP A 14 -12.67 -10.12 -8.85
N VAL A 15 -11.60 -9.38 -9.20
CA VAL A 15 -10.89 -8.51 -8.25
C VAL A 15 -11.77 -7.35 -7.82
N LEU A 16 -12.47 -6.72 -8.76
CA LEU A 16 -13.36 -5.61 -8.48
C LEU A 16 -14.53 -6.06 -7.59
N ASP A 17 -15.10 -7.23 -7.83
CA ASP A 17 -16.17 -7.80 -7.00
C ASP A 17 -15.70 -8.02 -5.56
N VAL A 18 -14.54 -8.68 -5.39
CA VAL A 18 -13.92 -8.95 -4.09
C VAL A 18 -13.63 -7.66 -3.33
N LEU A 19 -13.07 -6.65 -4.01
CA LEU A 19 -12.73 -5.39 -3.35
C LEU A 19 -13.97 -4.54 -3.06
N SER A 20 -14.94 -4.50 -3.96
CA SER A 20 -16.14 -3.66 -3.80
C SER A 20 -17.09 -4.20 -2.73
N LYS A 21 -17.14 -5.53 -2.56
CA LYS A 21 -17.95 -6.20 -1.55
C LYS A 21 -17.21 -6.47 -0.23
N GLU A 22 -15.93 -6.11 -0.17
CA GLU A 22 -15.05 -6.38 0.98
C GLU A 22 -14.98 -7.88 1.37
N THR A 23 -15.07 -8.77 0.38
CA THR A 23 -15.13 -10.24 0.55
C THR A 23 -13.76 -10.92 0.43
N GLY A 24 -12.67 -10.16 0.57
CA GLY A 24 -11.32 -10.70 0.53
C GLY A 24 -11.08 -11.81 1.54
N THR A 25 -10.43 -12.89 1.13
CA THR A 25 -10.14 -14.03 2.02
C THR A 25 -8.67 -14.07 2.43
N LYS A 26 -8.39 -14.79 3.51
CA LYS A 26 -7.02 -15.03 4.00
C LYS A 26 -6.13 -15.80 3.04
N PHE A 27 -6.69 -16.42 2.00
CA PHE A 27 -5.96 -17.23 1.03
C PHE A 27 -5.32 -16.38 -0.06
N ILE A 28 -5.85 -15.17 -0.31
CA ILE A 28 -5.33 -14.27 -1.34
C ILE A 28 -3.92 -13.82 -0.93
N GLU A 29 -2.94 -14.22 -1.74
CA GLU A 29 -1.53 -13.84 -1.63
C GLU A 29 -1.14 -12.82 -2.71
N GLY A 30 -1.87 -12.76 -3.83
CA GLY A 30 -1.60 -11.82 -4.90
C GLY A 30 -2.87 -11.26 -5.54
N LEU A 31 -2.88 -9.95 -5.78
CA LEU A 31 -4.02 -9.25 -6.35
C LEU A 31 -3.55 -8.18 -7.35
N THR A 32 -4.16 -8.15 -8.54
CA THR A 32 -3.96 -7.07 -9.51
C THR A 32 -5.28 -6.48 -9.99
N LEU A 33 -5.39 -5.14 -9.93
CA LEU A 33 -6.48 -4.38 -10.50
C LEU A 33 -5.91 -3.24 -11.34
N LYS A 34 -6.13 -3.30 -12.66
CA LYS A 34 -5.69 -2.26 -13.61
C LYS A 34 -6.90 -1.70 -14.32
N LEU A 35 -7.27 -0.48 -13.95
CA LEU A 35 -8.34 0.29 -14.57
C LEU A 35 -7.75 1.49 -15.33
N PRO A 36 -8.47 2.04 -16.32
CA PRO A 36 -8.06 3.28 -16.96
C PRO A 36 -7.96 4.43 -15.94
N ILE A 37 -6.85 5.17 -15.97
CA ILE A 37 -6.59 6.28 -15.03
C ILE A 37 -7.62 7.42 -15.18
N SER A 38 -8.22 7.56 -16.36
CA SER A 38 -9.29 8.54 -16.62
C SER A 38 -10.57 8.29 -15.83
N ASN A 39 -10.73 7.09 -15.25
CA ASN A 39 -11.90 6.70 -14.47
C ASN A 39 -11.47 6.04 -13.16
N THR A 40 -10.75 6.80 -12.33
CA THR A 40 -10.28 6.33 -11.03
C THR A 40 -11.43 5.79 -10.19
N LYS A 41 -11.28 4.55 -9.71
CA LYS A 41 -12.25 3.93 -8.80
C LYS A 41 -11.77 4.05 -7.36
N SER A 42 -12.59 4.69 -6.51
CA SER A 42 -12.34 4.72 -5.07
C SER A 42 -12.85 3.42 -4.42
N LEU A 43 -11.97 2.75 -3.66
CA LEU A 43 -12.24 1.51 -2.93
C LEU A 43 -11.84 1.66 -1.46
N SER A 44 -12.56 1.01 -0.56
CA SER A 44 -12.28 1.02 0.88
C SER A 44 -11.06 0.16 1.21
N THR A 45 -10.15 0.66 2.05
CA THR A 45 -9.02 -0.17 2.54
C THR A 45 -9.50 -1.35 3.40
N LYS A 46 -10.73 -1.33 3.93
CA LYS A 46 -11.31 -2.46 4.67
C LYS A 46 -11.44 -3.73 3.82
N ALA A 47 -11.51 -3.61 2.50
CA ALA A 47 -11.51 -4.75 1.59
C ALA A 47 -10.30 -5.67 1.78
N PHE A 48 -9.16 -5.13 2.24
CA PHE A 48 -7.94 -5.87 2.48
C PHE A 48 -7.83 -6.47 3.88
N MET A 49 -8.74 -6.10 4.80
CA MET A 49 -8.66 -6.43 6.23
C MET A 49 -8.49 -7.93 6.47
N ASN A 50 -9.18 -8.78 5.71
CA ASN A 50 -9.14 -10.23 5.85
C ASN A 50 -8.04 -10.90 5.01
N MET A 51 -7.41 -10.19 4.08
CA MET A 51 -6.37 -10.70 3.19
C MET A 51 -4.99 -10.75 3.88
N LYS A 52 -4.92 -11.40 5.04
CA LYS A 52 -3.72 -11.37 5.91
C LYS A 52 -2.47 -11.96 5.27
N LYS A 53 -2.58 -12.80 4.25
CA LYS A 53 -1.45 -13.37 3.50
C LYS A 53 -1.09 -12.61 2.22
N LEU A 54 -1.67 -11.44 1.98
CA LEU A 54 -1.39 -10.66 0.77
C LEU A 54 0.10 -10.25 0.73
N ARG A 55 0.78 -10.66 -0.34
CA ARG A 55 2.21 -10.42 -0.56
C ARG A 55 2.47 -9.56 -1.79
N LEU A 56 1.61 -9.65 -2.79
CA LEU A 56 1.77 -8.97 -4.09
C LEU A 56 0.53 -8.13 -4.38
N LEU A 57 0.71 -6.82 -4.52
CA LEU A 57 -0.38 -5.89 -4.83
C LEU A 57 0.00 -5.00 -6.01
N GLN A 58 -0.81 -5.07 -7.07
CA GLN A 58 -0.67 -4.18 -8.23
C GLN A 58 -1.96 -3.41 -8.50
N LEU A 59 -1.89 -2.09 -8.47
CA LEU A 59 -3.03 -1.18 -8.63
C LEU A 59 -2.73 -0.13 -9.71
N SER A 60 -3.72 0.15 -10.57
CA SER A 60 -3.72 1.27 -11.50
C SER A 60 -5.15 1.78 -11.72
N GLY A 61 -5.34 3.09 -11.76
CA GLY A 61 -6.68 3.69 -11.83
C GLY A 61 -7.53 3.42 -10.59
N VAL A 62 -6.89 3.23 -9.43
CA VAL A 62 -7.54 2.92 -8.15
C VAL A 62 -7.06 3.88 -7.09
N GLU A 63 -8.00 4.45 -6.35
CA GLU A 63 -7.77 5.20 -5.12
C GLU A 63 -8.25 4.34 -3.94
N LEU A 64 -7.41 4.19 -2.91
CA LEU A 64 -7.85 3.53 -1.68
C LEU A 64 -8.16 4.57 -0.62
N VAL A 65 -9.33 4.44 0.00
CA VAL A 65 -9.85 5.35 1.02
C VAL A 65 -9.86 4.65 2.37
N GLY A 66 -9.28 5.29 3.38
CA GLY A 66 -9.21 4.78 4.75
C GLY A 66 -7.77 4.55 5.21
N ASP A 67 -7.61 3.70 6.21
CA ASP A 67 -6.31 3.41 6.81
C ASP A 67 -5.57 2.31 6.05
N PHE A 68 -4.30 2.54 5.76
CA PHE A 68 -3.40 1.57 5.15
C PHE A 68 -2.95 0.46 6.10
N GLU A 69 -3.21 0.58 7.40
CA GLU A 69 -3.00 -0.50 8.37
C GLU A 69 -3.82 -1.76 8.08
N TYR A 70 -4.86 -1.67 7.25
CA TYR A 70 -5.61 -2.85 6.79
C TYR A 70 -4.90 -3.67 5.73
N LEU A 71 -3.86 -3.12 5.07
CA LEU A 71 -3.02 -3.92 4.19
C LEU A 71 -2.25 -4.97 4.99
N SER A 72 -1.95 -6.10 4.35
CA SER A 72 -1.21 -7.17 5.01
C SER A 72 0.19 -6.71 5.42
N LYS A 73 0.60 -7.09 6.63
CA LYS A 73 1.98 -6.94 7.10
C LYS A 73 2.96 -7.84 6.35
N ASP A 74 2.47 -8.82 5.60
CA ASP A 74 3.29 -9.72 4.76
C ASP A 74 3.53 -9.15 3.36
N LEU A 75 3.04 -7.94 3.06
CA LEU A 75 3.21 -7.31 1.76
C LEU A 75 4.70 -7.22 1.41
N ARG A 76 5.09 -7.84 0.28
CA ARG A 76 6.46 -7.90 -0.22
C ARG A 76 6.66 -6.98 -1.42
N TRP A 77 5.64 -6.81 -2.25
CA TRP A 77 5.72 -6.00 -3.45
C TRP A 77 4.45 -5.18 -3.61
N LEU A 78 4.64 -3.88 -3.81
CA LEU A 78 3.58 -2.92 -4.11
C LEU A 78 3.91 -2.17 -5.40
N CYS A 79 3.09 -2.35 -6.43
CA CYS A 79 3.10 -1.53 -7.64
C CYS A 79 1.80 -0.73 -7.68
N TRP A 80 1.88 0.59 -7.53
CA TRP A 80 0.71 1.44 -7.47
C TRP A 80 0.85 2.66 -8.36
N HIS A 81 0.30 2.52 -9.57
CA HIS A 81 0.30 3.55 -10.57
C HIS A 81 -0.76 4.62 -10.26
N GLY A 82 -0.35 5.89 -10.24
CA GLY A 82 -1.23 7.00 -9.87
C GLY A 82 -1.39 7.16 -8.36
N PHE A 83 -0.43 6.69 -7.55
CA PHE A 83 -0.48 6.78 -6.10
C PHE A 83 -0.76 8.22 -5.62
N PRO A 84 -1.82 8.44 -4.81
CA PRO A 84 -2.40 9.78 -4.64
C PRO A 84 -1.71 10.63 -3.57
N LEU A 85 -0.88 10.05 -2.70
CA LEU A 85 -0.26 10.77 -1.60
C LEU A 85 1.10 11.36 -1.99
N ALA A 86 1.43 12.48 -1.35
CA ALA A 86 2.70 13.18 -1.53
C ALA A 86 3.90 12.51 -0.83
N PHE A 87 3.61 11.56 0.06
CA PHE A 87 4.59 10.81 0.83
C PHE A 87 4.12 9.36 0.98
N ILE A 88 5.07 8.45 1.19
CA ILE A 88 4.79 7.04 1.45
C ILE A 88 4.39 6.89 2.93
N PRO A 89 3.20 6.34 3.24
CA PRO A 89 2.75 6.09 4.61
C PRO A 89 3.73 5.20 5.38
N THR A 90 3.91 5.48 6.67
CA THR A 90 4.79 4.69 7.53
C THR A 90 4.37 3.23 7.66
N SER A 91 3.08 2.95 7.48
CA SER A 91 2.52 1.59 7.46
C SER A 91 3.08 0.72 6.33
N PHE A 92 3.64 1.29 5.25
CA PHE A 92 4.27 0.50 4.19
C PHE A 92 5.67 0.02 4.59
N TYR A 93 6.31 0.64 5.58
CA TYR A 93 7.64 0.28 6.06
C TYR A 93 7.64 -0.76 7.19
N GLN A 94 6.56 -1.54 7.36
CA GLN A 94 6.41 -2.53 8.44
C GLN A 94 7.34 -3.78 8.31
N GLY A 95 8.49 -3.64 7.65
CA GLY A 95 9.64 -4.56 7.69
C GLY A 95 9.67 -5.66 6.63
N ASN A 96 8.55 -5.96 5.99
CA ASN A 96 8.46 -7.06 5.03
C ASN A 96 8.53 -6.63 3.55
N ILE A 97 8.32 -5.35 3.26
CA ILE A 97 8.30 -4.85 1.88
C ILE A 97 9.70 -4.93 1.25
N VAL A 98 9.77 -5.49 0.06
CA VAL A 98 11.03 -5.70 -0.69
C VAL A 98 11.15 -4.67 -1.81
N SER A 99 10.04 -4.33 -2.47
CA SER A 99 10.01 -3.33 -3.54
C SER A 99 8.70 -2.55 -3.53
N ILE A 100 8.81 -1.25 -3.80
CA ILE A 100 7.71 -0.30 -3.95
C ILE A 100 7.92 0.46 -5.28
N GLU A 101 6.94 0.36 -6.17
CA GLU A 101 6.92 1.01 -7.48
C GLU A 101 5.72 1.96 -7.54
N LEU A 102 5.98 3.28 -7.54
CA LEU A 102 4.94 4.32 -7.47
C LEU A 102 5.00 5.24 -8.70
N GLU A 103 4.75 4.66 -9.87
CA GLU A 103 4.74 5.37 -11.15
C GLU A 103 3.59 6.38 -11.24
N ASN A 104 3.82 7.50 -11.93
CA ASN A 104 2.86 8.58 -12.11
C ASN A 104 2.18 9.02 -10.79
N SER A 105 2.93 8.98 -9.70
CA SER A 105 2.47 9.33 -8.35
C SER A 105 2.64 10.82 -8.07
N LYS A 106 2.00 11.29 -6.98
CA LYS A 106 2.14 12.66 -6.48
C LYS A 106 3.29 12.81 -5.48
N ILE A 107 4.18 11.84 -5.36
CA ILE A 107 5.23 11.83 -4.33
C ILE A 107 6.20 12.98 -4.58
N THR A 108 6.32 13.86 -3.58
CA THR A 108 7.23 15.00 -3.62
C THR A 108 8.33 14.90 -2.56
N MET A 109 8.13 14.08 -1.51
CA MET A 109 9.08 13.95 -0.40
C MET A 109 9.29 12.48 -0.04
N MET A 110 10.50 11.98 -0.29
CA MET A 110 10.84 10.56 -0.06
C MET A 110 11.26 10.27 1.39
N TRP A 111 11.69 11.28 2.15
CA TRP A 111 12.16 11.10 3.52
C TRP A 111 11.70 12.29 4.38
N LYS A 112 11.11 12.01 5.54
CA LYS A 112 11.08 12.99 6.63
C LYS A 112 12.48 12.94 7.24
N GLU A 113 13.21 14.05 7.25
CA GLU A 113 14.39 14.15 8.11
C GLU A 113 13.96 13.72 9.52
N ALA A 114 14.69 12.75 10.09
CA ALA A 114 14.52 12.47 11.51
C ALA A 114 14.74 13.80 12.22
N GLN A 115 13.72 14.28 12.93
CA GLN A 115 13.89 15.43 13.81
C GLN A 115 14.97 15.04 14.81
N GLU A 116 16.20 15.49 14.58
CA GLU A 116 17.28 15.33 15.54
C GLU A 116 16.84 16.03 16.83
N SER A 117 16.84 15.27 17.92
CA SER A 117 16.55 15.80 19.25
C SER A 117 17.51 16.97 19.55
N PRO A 118 17.05 18.13 20.04
CA PRO A 118 17.90 19.31 20.24
C PRO A 118 18.98 19.15 21.34
N LEU A 119 19.12 17.98 21.96
CA LEU A 119 19.93 17.79 23.17
C LEU A 119 21.43 17.58 22.91
N HIS A 120 21.91 17.60 21.65
CA HIS A 120 23.33 17.36 21.36
C HIS A 120 24.22 18.62 21.33
N TYR A 121 23.64 19.83 21.40
CA TYR A 121 24.41 21.07 21.23
C TYR A 121 25.13 21.59 22.48
N GLN A 122 24.90 21.03 23.68
CA GLN A 122 25.52 21.58 24.90
C GLN A 122 26.93 21.04 25.24
N PHE A 123 27.49 20.10 24.46
CA PHE A 123 28.82 19.56 24.75
C PHE A 123 29.97 20.20 23.95
N TYR A 124 29.69 20.99 22.90
CA TYR A 124 30.73 21.57 22.03
C TYR A 124 31.14 23.01 22.36
N ASP A 125 30.43 23.72 23.23
CA ASP A 125 30.75 25.12 23.58
C ASP A 125 31.69 25.26 24.79
N ALA A 126 32.23 24.16 25.34
CA ALA A 126 33.15 24.21 26.48
C ALA A 126 34.64 24.36 26.12
N PHE A 127 35.00 24.46 24.83
CA PHE A 127 36.40 24.56 24.40
C PHE A 127 36.63 25.53 23.22
N LYS A 128 35.99 26.70 23.22
CA LYS A 128 36.46 27.85 22.44
C LYS A 128 36.59 29.09 23.31
#